data_AF-W1XSH9-F1
#
_entry.id   AF-W1XSH9-F1
#
_cell.length_a   1.000
_cell.length_b   1.000
_cell.length_c   1.000
_cell.angle_alpha   90.00
_cell.angle_beta   90.00
_cell.angle_gamma   90.00
#
_symmetry.space_group_name_H-M   'P 1'
#
loop_
_entity.id
_entity.type
_entity.pdbx_description
1 polymer ?
#
loop_
_entity_poly.entity_id
_entity_poly.type
_entity_poly.pdbx_seq_one_letter_code
_entity_poly.pdbx_strand_id
1 'polypeptide(L)'
;VGRYLLQELLGHFHPKFNDQHWAPGVYGCAALICILWGYLVLQGNIGIIWPLFGVSNQLLGTMTLAVGTTAIMRLGRKRYAWVTGIPCILMAIVAIAADYENVFYSYIPAGKWILVAFSAAMFFMILIVLVE
;
A
#
# COMPACT_ATOMS: atom_id res chain seq x y z
N VAL A 1 -11.18 -4.98 6.20
CA VAL A 1 -9.92 -4.22 6.20
C VAL A 1 -10.16 -2.71 6.16
N GLY A 2 -10.85 -2.17 5.15
CA GLY A 2 -11.11 -0.72 5.04
C GLY A 2 -11.74 -0.06 6.27
N ARG A 3 -12.64 -0.76 6.99
CA ARG A 3 -13.19 -0.30 8.28
C ARG A 3 -12.10 -0.02 9.31
N TYR A 4 -11.14 -0.93 9.47
CA TYR A 4 -10.10 -0.82 10.48
C TYR A 4 -9.12 0.30 10.14
N LEU A 5 -8.72 0.41 8.88
CA LEU A 5 -7.88 1.52 8.40
C LEU A 5 -8.57 2.89 8.63
N LEU A 6 -9.87 2.99 8.31
CA LEU A 6 -10.63 4.22 8.52
C LEU A 6 -10.79 4.54 10.01
N GLN A 7 -11.06 3.54 10.84
CA GLN A 7 -11.15 3.71 12.30
C GLN A 7 -9.81 4.15 12.91
N GLU A 8 -8.69 3.62 12.43
CA GLU A 8 -7.35 3.98 12.88
C GLU A 8 -6.96 5.42 12.46
N LEU A 9 -7.27 5.80 11.21
CA LEU A 9 -7.09 7.18 10.73
C LEU A 9 -7.96 8.19 11.50
N LEU A 10 -9.23 7.87 11.71
CA LEU A 10 -10.15 8.72 12.49
C LEU A 10 -9.82 8.70 13.99
N GLY A 11 -9.20 7.62 14.48
CA GLY A 11 -8.69 7.49 15.84
C GLY A 11 -7.62 8.53 16.18
N HIS A 12 -6.87 9.01 15.17
CA HIS A 12 -5.90 10.09 15.32
C HIS A 12 -6.56 11.45 15.58
N PHE A 13 -7.77 11.68 15.05
CA PHE A 13 -8.53 12.93 15.26
C PHE A 13 -9.47 12.85 16.47
N HIS A 14 -10.02 11.67 16.76
CA HIS A 14 -10.92 11.47 17.88
C HIS A 14 -10.73 10.09 18.53
N PRO A 15 -10.26 10.03 19.79
CA PRO A 15 -9.77 8.79 20.41
C PRO A 15 -10.83 7.69 20.57
N LYS A 16 -12.13 8.03 20.58
CA LYS A 16 -13.20 7.01 20.61
C LYS A 16 -13.30 6.17 19.33
N PHE A 17 -12.76 6.63 18.20
CA PHE A 17 -12.71 5.80 16.98
C PHE A 17 -11.62 4.73 17.02
N ASN A 18 -10.66 4.85 17.96
CA ASN A 18 -9.65 3.83 18.19
C ASN A 18 -10.19 2.64 19.01
N ASP A 19 -11.37 2.78 19.63
CA ASP A 19 -12.05 1.69 20.32
C ASP A 19 -12.75 0.78 19.31
N GLN A 20 -12.19 -0.42 19.12
CA GLN A 20 -12.68 -1.42 18.17
C GLN A 20 -14.06 -1.99 18.52
N HIS A 21 -14.56 -1.75 19.74
CA HIS A 21 -15.85 -2.22 20.23
C HIS A 21 -16.91 -1.11 20.28
N TRP A 22 -16.55 0.14 19.97
CA TRP A 22 -17.51 1.25 19.99
C TRP A 22 -18.50 1.13 18.82
N ALA A 23 -19.67 0.55 19.10
CA ALA A 23 -20.69 0.20 18.13
C ALA A 23 -21.03 1.31 17.10
N PRO A 24 -21.21 2.59 17.48
CA PRO A 24 -21.48 3.66 16.50
C PRO A 24 -20.33 3.87 15.50
N GLY A 25 -19.08 3.83 15.98
CA GLY A 25 -17.91 3.96 15.11
C GLY A 25 -17.72 2.74 14.21
N VAL A 26 -17.98 1.55 14.74
CA VAL A 26 -17.91 0.28 13.99
C VAL A 26 -18.91 0.26 12.83
N TYR A 27 -20.19 0.49 13.13
CA TYR A 27 -21.24 0.45 12.10
C TYR A 27 -21.15 1.65 11.15
N GLY A 28 -20.81 2.84 11.64
CA GLY A 28 -20.62 4.03 10.81
C GLY A 28 -19.47 3.87 9.81
N CYS A 29 -18.29 3.44 10.27
CA CYS A 29 -17.15 3.21 9.38
C CYS A 29 -17.42 2.04 8.42
N ALA A 30 -18.10 0.98 8.86
CA ALA A 30 -18.49 -0.13 7.99
C ALA A 30 -19.44 0.33 6.88
N ALA A 31 -20.51 1.07 7.23
CA ALA A 31 -21.49 1.57 6.27
C ALA A 31 -20.84 2.51 5.25
N LEU A 32 -19.98 3.42 5.70
CA LEU A 32 -19.27 4.36 4.83
C LEU A 32 -18.36 3.63 3.83
N ILE A 33 -17.59 2.64 4.29
CA ILE A 33 -16.74 1.82 3.42
C ILE A 33 -17.58 1.02 2.43
N CYS A 34 -18.71 0.46 2.86
CA CYS A 34 -19.62 -0.26 1.96
C CYS A 34 -20.22 0.67 0.89
N ILE A 35 -20.61 1.90 1.24
CA ILE A 35 -21.16 2.88 0.27
C ILE A 35 -20.08 3.31 -0.73
N LEU A 36 -18.87 3.63 -0.25
CA LEU A 36 -17.75 4.00 -1.13
C LEU A 36 -17.40 2.87 -2.10
N TRP A 37 -17.34 1.62 -1.62
CA TRP A 37 -17.13 0.46 -2.49
C TRP A 37 -18.28 0.26 -3.48
N GLY A 38 -19.54 0.39 -3.02
CA GLY A 38 -20.71 0.32 -3.90
C GLY A 38 -20.65 1.37 -5.00
N TYR A 39 -20.25 2.60 -4.68
CA TYR A 39 -20.07 3.68 -5.65
C TYR A 39 -18.99 3.37 -6.68
N LEU A 40 -17.84 2.81 -6.26
CA LEU A 40 -16.78 2.38 -7.18
C LEU A 40 -17.24 1.26 -8.12
N VAL A 41 -18.07 0.32 -7.62
CA VAL A 41 -18.64 -0.74 -8.44
C VAL A 41 -19.60 -0.18 -9.49
N LEU A 42 -20.45 0.78 -9.10
CA LEU A 42 -21.40 1.42 -10.00
C LEU A 42 -20.73 2.25 -11.11
N GLN A 43 -19.50 2.76 -10.88
CA GLN A 43 -18.73 3.45 -11.93
C GLN A 43 -18.21 2.52 -13.04
N GLY A 44 -18.17 1.20 -12.82
CA GLY A 44 -17.77 0.22 -13.83
C GLY A 44 -16.29 0.25 -14.26
N ASN A 45 -15.45 1.08 -13.64
CA ASN A 45 -14.03 1.26 -14.01
C ASN A 45 -13.05 0.76 -12.93
N ILE A 46 -13.37 -0.38 -12.33
CA ILE A 46 -12.59 -0.97 -11.22
C ILE A 46 -11.20 -1.44 -11.69
N GLY A 47 -11.09 -1.87 -12.95
CA GLY A 47 -9.87 -2.44 -13.52
C GLY A 47 -8.67 -1.48 -13.51
N ILE A 48 -8.91 -0.16 -13.49
CA ILE A 48 -7.82 0.83 -13.51
C ILE A 48 -7.17 1.04 -12.14
N ILE A 49 -7.90 0.73 -11.06
CA ILE A 49 -7.37 0.80 -9.68
C ILE A 49 -6.61 -0.49 -9.36
N TRP A 50 -6.89 -1.59 -10.06
CA TRP A 50 -6.33 -2.89 -9.70
C TRP A 50 -4.80 -2.93 -9.68
N PRO A 51 -4.12 -2.38 -10.71
CA PRO A 51 -2.68 -2.30 -10.72
C PRO A 51 -2.09 -1.48 -9.57
N LEU A 52 -2.78 -0.41 -9.14
CA LEU A 52 -2.35 0.42 -8.01
C LEU A 52 -2.28 -0.40 -6.71
N PHE A 53 -3.28 -1.25 -6.45
CA PHE A 53 -3.24 -2.17 -5.32
C PHE A 53 -2.12 -3.21 -5.46
N GLY A 54 -1.85 -3.68 -6.67
CA GLY A 54 -0.73 -4.58 -6.96
C GLY A 54 0.62 -3.98 -6.54
N VAL A 55 0.92 -2.76 -7.01
CA VAL A 55 2.16 -2.05 -6.66
C VAL A 55 2.19 -1.75 -5.15
N SER A 56 1.06 -1.38 -4.55
CA SER A 56 0.97 -1.08 -3.10
C SER A 56 1.33 -2.28 -2.24
N ASN A 57 0.87 -3.47 -2.64
CA ASN A 57 1.19 -4.71 -1.93
C ASN A 57 2.66 -5.11 -2.11
N GLN A 58 3.22 -4.87 -3.29
CA GLN A 58 4.64 -5.13 -3.55
C GLN A 58 5.54 -4.20 -2.72
N LEU A 59 5.15 -2.93 -2.55
CA LEU A 59 5.83 -1.99 -1.66
C LEU A 59 5.78 -2.46 -0.19
N LEU A 60 4.61 -2.88 0.32
CA LEU A 60 4.48 -3.41 1.68
C LEU A 60 5.33 -4.68 1.89
N GLY A 61 5.36 -5.56 0.90
CA GLY A 61 6.22 -6.76 0.91
C GLY A 61 7.69 -6.40 0.93
N THR A 62 8.11 -5.42 0.13
CA THR A 62 9.49 -4.90 0.10
C THR A 62 9.89 -4.33 1.46
N MET A 63 9.04 -3.49 2.07
CA MET A 63 9.29 -2.93 3.41
C MET A 63 9.40 -4.04 4.47
N THR A 64 8.52 -5.04 4.43
CA THR A 64 8.58 -6.18 5.36
C THR A 64 9.88 -6.96 5.22
N LEU A 65 10.34 -7.19 3.99
CA LEU A 65 11.61 -7.87 3.70
C LEU A 65 12.84 -7.03 4.10
N ALA A 66 12.79 -5.72 3.92
CA ALA A 66 13.84 -4.80 4.36
C ALA A 66 13.98 -4.82 5.89
N VAL A 67 12.86 -4.68 6.62
CA VAL A 67 12.83 -4.80 8.09
C VAL A 67 13.27 -6.19 8.55
N GLY A 68 12.85 -7.26 7.87
CA GLY A 68 13.30 -8.62 8.17
C GLY A 68 14.81 -8.80 7.99
N THR A 69 15.37 -8.21 6.94
CA THR A 69 16.82 -8.25 6.65
C THR A 69 17.61 -7.52 7.74
N THR A 70 17.18 -6.31 8.11
CA THR A 70 17.85 -5.54 9.18
C THR A 70 17.74 -6.25 10.54
N ALA A 71 16.60 -6.87 10.84
CA ALA A 71 16.42 -7.66 12.06
C ALA A 71 17.38 -8.88 12.12
N ILE A 72 17.51 -9.65 11.03
CA ILE A 72 18.44 -10.80 10.95
C ILE A 72 19.89 -10.35 11.16
N MET A 73 20.27 -9.21 10.57
CA MET A 73 21.62 -8.65 10.74
C MET A 73 21.87 -8.20 12.18
N ARG A 74 20.88 -7.59 12.84
CA ARG A 74 20.96 -7.17 14.25
C ARG A 74 21.05 -8.36 15.21
N LEU A 75 20.42 -9.48 14.89
CA LEU A 75 20.48 -10.73 15.66
C LEU A 75 21.82 -11.48 15.51
N GLY A 76 22.83 -10.89 14.86
CA GLY A 76 24.15 -11.51 14.65
C GLY A 76 24.16 -12.63 13.61
N ARG A 77 23.03 -12.94 12.98
CA ARG A 77 22.85 -14.02 12.01
C ARG A 77 23.07 -13.55 10.57
N LYS A 78 24.13 -12.75 10.33
CA LYS A 78 24.44 -12.15 9.01
C LYS A 78 24.50 -13.17 7.87
N ARG A 79 24.90 -14.41 8.17
CA ARG A 79 24.89 -15.52 7.19
C ARG A 79 23.51 -15.82 6.62
N TYR A 80 22.40 -15.40 7.22
CA TYR A 80 21.05 -15.64 6.69
C TYR A 80 20.41 -14.38 6.08
N ALA A 81 21.09 -13.24 6.09
CA ALA A 81 20.52 -11.97 5.61
C ALA A 81 20.18 -12.00 4.10
N TRP A 82 20.88 -12.82 3.31
CA TRP A 82 20.59 -13.01 1.87
C TRP A 82 19.21 -13.65 1.62
N VAL A 83 18.69 -14.43 2.57
CA VAL A 83 17.38 -15.10 2.43
C VAL A 83 16.24 -14.09 2.33
N THR A 84 16.36 -12.94 3.00
CA THR A 84 15.38 -11.84 2.92
C THR A 84 15.85 -10.71 2.00
N GLY A 85 17.16 -10.47 1.91
CA GLY A 85 17.75 -9.41 1.09
C GLY A 85 17.61 -9.64 -0.42
N ILE A 86 17.81 -10.88 -0.91
CA ILE A 86 17.63 -11.16 -2.34
C ILE A 86 16.16 -11.00 -2.77
N PRO A 87 15.16 -11.59 -2.08
CA PRO A 87 13.77 -11.31 -2.36
C PRO A 87 13.40 -9.83 -2.26
N CYS A 88 14.01 -9.08 -1.32
CA CYS A 88 13.78 -7.64 -1.18
C CYS A 88 14.14 -6.89 -2.47
N ILE A 89 15.35 -7.11 -2.99
CA ILE A 89 15.82 -6.47 -4.23
C ILE A 89 14.95 -6.86 -5.42
N LEU A 90 14.62 -8.15 -5.56
CA LEU A 90 13.76 -8.63 -6.64
C LEU A 90 12.36 -8.00 -6.57
N MET A 91 11.76 -7.94 -5.38
CA MET A 91 10.46 -7.31 -5.18
C MET A 91 10.49 -5.82 -5.52
N ALA A 92 11.56 -5.11 -5.15
CA ALA A 92 11.71 -3.70 -5.47
C ALA A 92 11.83 -3.45 -6.98
N ILE A 93 12.60 -4.29 -7.70
CA ILE A 93 12.71 -4.20 -9.16
C ILE A 93 11.36 -4.44 -9.82
N VAL A 94 10.62 -5.47 -9.38
CA VAL A 94 9.28 -5.78 -9.92
C VAL A 94 8.30 -4.64 -9.63
N ALA A 95 8.34 -4.05 -8.42
CA ALA A 95 7.49 -2.94 -8.04
C ALA A 95 7.76 -1.69 -8.90
N ILE A 96 9.04 -1.36 -9.12
CA ILE A 96 9.47 -0.25 -9.98
C ILE A 96 9.02 -0.49 -11.43
N ALA A 97 9.22 -1.70 -11.96
CA ALA A 97 8.81 -2.04 -13.33
C ALA A 97 7.29 -1.95 -13.50
N ALA A 98 6.52 -2.49 -12.55
CA ALA A 98 5.06 -2.44 -12.58
C ALA A 98 4.53 -1.01 -12.44
N ASP A 99 5.13 -0.18 -11.59
CA ASP A 99 4.76 1.21 -11.43
C ASP A 99 5.05 2.03 -12.69
N TYR A 100 6.21 1.81 -13.30
CA TYR A 100 6.57 2.39 -14.59
C TYR A 100 5.55 2.03 -15.69
N GLU A 101 5.19 0.75 -15.82
CA GLU A 101 4.20 0.35 -16.81
C GLU A 101 2.83 1.01 -16.58
N ASN A 102 2.41 1.12 -15.32
CA ASN A 102 1.16 1.76 -14.96
C ASN A 102 1.13 3.25 -15.33
N VAL A 103 2.19 4.00 -15.02
CA VAL A 103 2.28 5.42 -15.34
C VAL A 103 2.24 5.65 -16.85
N PHE A 104 3.14 4.99 -17.58
CA PHE A 104 3.38 5.32 -18.99
C PHE A 104 2.38 4.68 -19.94
N TYR A 105 1.90 3.46 -19.67
CA TYR A 105 0.99 2.76 -20.57
C TYR A 105 -0.48 2.85 -20.16
N SER A 106 -0.77 3.08 -18.88
CA SER A 106 -2.15 3.07 -18.37
C SER A 106 -2.65 4.49 -18.00
N TYR A 107 -1.88 5.25 -17.20
CA TYR A 107 -2.39 6.47 -16.58
C TYR A 107 -2.19 7.74 -17.42
N ILE A 108 -1.01 7.93 -18.02
CA ILE A 108 -0.73 9.08 -18.91
C ILE A 108 -1.61 9.04 -20.16
N PRO A 109 -1.74 7.91 -20.90
CA PRO A 109 -2.56 7.86 -22.11
C PRO A 109 -4.05 8.06 -21.82
N ALA A 110 -4.51 7.67 -20.64
CA ALA A 110 -5.89 7.86 -20.20
C ALA A 110 -6.15 9.24 -19.57
N GLY A 111 -5.15 10.13 -19.48
CA GLY A 111 -5.28 11.47 -18.89
C GLY A 111 -5.58 11.46 -17.38
N LYS A 112 -5.25 10.38 -16.67
CA LYS A 112 -5.61 10.17 -15.26
C LYS A 112 -4.54 10.70 -14.31
N TRP A 113 -4.37 12.03 -14.29
CA TRP A 113 -3.30 12.72 -13.55
C TRP A 113 -3.27 12.46 -12.04
N ILE A 114 -4.42 12.21 -11.42
CA ILE A 114 -4.50 11.84 -9.99
C ILE A 114 -3.80 10.51 -9.74
N LEU A 115 -4.02 9.51 -10.59
CA LEU A 115 -3.37 8.19 -10.46
C LEU A 115 -1.87 8.27 -10.72
N VAL A 116 -1.45 9.15 -11.65
CA VAL A 116 -0.03 9.46 -11.87
C VAL A 116 0.61 10.04 -10.61
N ALA A 117 -0.05 10.99 -9.94
CA ALA A 117 0.47 11.60 -8.71
C ALA A 117 0.61 10.57 -7.57
N PHE A 118 -0.38 9.69 -7.39
CA PHE A 118 -0.31 8.61 -6.41
C PHE A 118 0.83 7.63 -6.69
N SER A 119 0.96 7.20 -7.94
CA SER A 119 2.04 6.30 -8.38
C SER A 119 3.42 6.94 -8.18
N ALA A 120 3.59 8.21 -8.55
CA ALA A 120 4.85 8.94 -8.30
C ALA A 120 5.22 9.02 -6.81
N ALA A 121 4.22 9.21 -5.93
CA ALA A 121 4.46 9.19 -4.49
C ALA A 121 4.90 7.80 -4.00
N MET A 122 4.30 6.74 -4.53
CA MET A 122 4.69 5.36 -4.21
C MET A 122 6.09 5.03 -4.70
N PHE A 123 6.45 5.45 -5.92
CA PHE A 123 7.81 5.33 -6.45
C PHE A 123 8.84 5.97 -5.52
N PHE A 124 8.57 7.18 -5.04
CA PHE A 124 9.44 7.87 -4.09
C PHE A 124 9.56 7.11 -2.77
N MET A 125 8.46 6.53 -2.27
CA MET A 125 8.50 5.67 -1.08
C MET A 125 9.37 4.41 -1.29
N ILE A 126 9.31 3.76 -2.46
CA ILE A 126 10.18 2.60 -2.75
C ILE A 126 11.65 3.02 -2.65
N LEU A 127 12.02 4.18 -3.22
CA LEU A 127 13.38 4.68 -3.16
C LEU A 127 13.85 4.95 -1.73
N ILE A 128 13.00 5.53 -0.88
CA ILE A 128 13.32 5.73 0.55
C ILE A 128 13.58 4.39 1.22
N VAL A 129 12.68 3.42 1.04
CA VAL A 129 12.80 2.08 1.67
C VAL A 129 14.05 1.33 1.21
N LEU A 130 14.52 1.57 -0.02
CA LEU A 130 15.76 0.97 -0.53
C LEU A 130 17.02 1.62 0.02
N VAL A 131 16.95 2.87 0.47
CA VAL A 131 18.08 3.64 1.00
C VAL A 131 18.22 3.46 2.52
N GLU A 132 17.11 3.26 3.24
CA GLU A 132 17.09 2.96 4.68
C GLU A 132 17.52 1.51 5.01
#